data_AF-A0A382NN82-F1
#
_entry.id   AF-A0A382NN82-F1
#
_cell.length_a   1.000
_cell.length_b   1.000
_cell.length_c   1.000
_cell.angle_alpha   90.00
_cell.angle_beta   90.00
_cell.angle_gamma   90.00
#
_symmetry.space_group_name_H-M   'P 1'
#
loop_
_entity.id
_entity.type
_entity.pdbx_description
1 polymer ?
#
loop_
_entity_poly.entity_id
_entity_poly.type
_entity_poly.pdbx_seq_one_letter_code
_entity_poly.pdbx_strand_id
1 'polypeptide(L)'
;NHSLPLAEYAIGVKGWMKMTEPMPPLIAISTTSGTGSEVARGALIIEKTAGAKVAIVGPALYPSITIADPELTLNLPPKLTAGTGMDALTHCIEEYLSPTYNPIVAGTALEGVRLCAKSLKRAFQDGGNLEARADMMMASMLGGMGFTKGLGVVHSLSHPVGAVIGGHHGTINAIFLPASLQFNQDASSSRFRALAQAAGLAVENQPGEACAQAFIGYIEKLNQSLAIPRDLSVYGATRDSIEEMIPMCLADHCHKTNPRECTANDFRTLLEAHIPAQ
;
A
#
# COMPACT_ATOMS: atom_id res chain seq x y z
N ASN A 1 23.38 -12.90 -16.97
CA ASN A 1 24.16 -11.75 -16.45
C ASN A 1 23.72 -10.48 -17.15
N HIS A 2 22.90 -9.69 -16.49
CA HIS A 2 22.50 -8.36 -16.93
C HIS A 2 23.65 -7.37 -16.67
N SER A 3 24.18 -6.74 -17.72
CA SER A 3 25.44 -5.97 -17.65
C SER A 3 25.27 -4.46 -17.43
N LEU A 4 24.04 -3.94 -17.49
CA LEU A 4 23.79 -2.52 -17.30
C LEU A 4 23.75 -2.16 -15.81
N PRO A 5 23.96 -0.87 -15.45
CA PRO A 5 23.71 -0.40 -14.09
C PRO A 5 22.26 -0.62 -13.66
N LEU A 6 22.02 -0.76 -12.34
CA LEU A 6 20.69 -1.05 -11.78
C LEU A 6 19.63 -0.01 -12.19
N ALA A 7 20.00 1.27 -12.22
CA ALA A 7 19.13 2.37 -12.66
C ALA A 7 18.54 2.17 -14.06
N GLU A 8 19.26 1.50 -14.96
CA GLU A 8 18.81 1.26 -16.33
C GLU A 8 17.64 0.27 -16.41
N TYR A 9 17.42 -0.50 -15.34
CA TYR A 9 16.31 -1.44 -15.19
C TYR A 9 15.05 -0.79 -14.57
N ALA A 10 15.11 0.48 -14.18
CA ALA A 10 13.99 1.18 -13.57
C ALA A 10 12.75 1.27 -14.49
N ILE A 11 11.56 1.26 -13.88
CA ILE A 11 10.28 1.36 -14.58
C ILE A 11 10.17 2.66 -15.40
N GLY A 12 10.72 3.77 -14.88
CA GLY A 12 10.67 5.09 -15.53
C GLY A 12 11.38 5.14 -16.88
N VAL A 13 12.42 4.31 -17.08
CA VAL A 13 13.17 4.18 -18.34
C VAL A 13 12.80 2.93 -19.13
N LYS A 14 11.64 2.32 -18.79
CA LYS A 14 11.16 1.05 -19.36
C LYS A 14 12.18 -0.09 -19.27
N GLY A 15 12.92 -0.15 -18.16
CA GLY A 15 14.04 -1.06 -17.99
C GLY A 15 13.69 -2.55 -18.03
N TRP A 16 12.42 -2.91 -17.86
CA TRP A 16 11.92 -4.28 -18.05
C TRP A 16 12.18 -4.84 -19.45
N MET A 17 12.26 -4.00 -20.49
CA MET A 17 12.63 -4.44 -21.84
C MET A 17 14.10 -4.82 -21.96
N LYS A 18 14.94 -4.38 -21.01
CA LYS A 18 16.38 -4.68 -20.96
C LYS A 18 16.67 -5.96 -20.16
N MET A 19 15.65 -6.56 -19.53
CA MET A 19 15.76 -7.81 -18.78
C MET A 19 15.70 -9.01 -19.73
N THR A 20 16.78 -9.27 -20.46
CA THR A 20 16.82 -10.29 -21.52
C THR A 20 17.25 -11.67 -21.04
N GLU A 21 18.12 -11.73 -20.02
CA GLU A 21 18.63 -12.98 -19.49
C GLU A 21 17.64 -13.64 -18.51
N PRO A 22 17.60 -14.98 -18.45
CA PRO A 22 16.78 -15.70 -17.48
C PRO A 22 17.20 -15.35 -16.04
N MET A 23 16.21 -15.16 -15.17
CA MET A 23 16.43 -14.98 -13.74
C MET A 23 16.69 -16.34 -13.08
N PRO A 24 17.58 -16.43 -12.07
CA PRO A 24 17.73 -17.65 -11.30
C PRO A 24 16.41 -17.99 -10.58
N PRO A 25 16.11 -19.28 -10.36
CA PRO A 25 14.94 -19.66 -9.57
C PRO A 25 14.97 -19.00 -8.19
N LEU A 26 13.84 -18.41 -7.79
CA LEU A 26 13.70 -17.69 -6.52
C LEU A 26 12.59 -18.35 -5.69
N ILE A 27 12.93 -18.80 -4.48
CA ILE A 27 11.96 -19.26 -3.48
C ILE A 27 11.80 -18.13 -2.46
N ALA A 28 10.60 -17.54 -2.39
CA ALA A 28 10.26 -16.48 -1.46
C ALA A 28 9.49 -17.06 -0.27
N ILE A 29 9.96 -16.78 0.96
CA ILE A 29 9.33 -17.23 2.20
C ILE A 29 8.93 -15.99 3.01
N SER A 30 7.63 -15.77 3.18
CA SER A 30 7.11 -14.57 3.83
C SER A 30 7.09 -14.70 5.35
N THR A 31 7.66 -13.71 6.03
CA THR A 31 7.65 -13.62 7.51
C THR A 31 6.87 -12.41 8.02
N THR A 32 6.24 -11.66 7.12
CA THR A 32 5.33 -10.56 7.43
C THR A 32 4.07 -10.68 6.57
N SER A 33 2.98 -10.04 7.00
CA SER A 33 1.72 -9.98 6.24
C SER A 33 1.46 -8.52 5.90
N GLY A 34 2.09 -8.04 4.82
CA GLY A 34 1.94 -6.67 4.35
C GLY A 34 2.28 -6.47 2.88
N THR A 35 3.55 -6.66 2.53
CA THR A 35 4.06 -6.17 1.24
C THR A 35 3.56 -6.94 0.02
N GLY A 36 3.20 -8.23 0.18
CA GLY A 36 2.82 -9.10 -0.94
C GLY A 36 3.92 -9.29 -1.99
N SER A 37 5.17 -8.95 -1.65
CA SER A 37 6.29 -8.94 -2.60
C SER A 37 6.65 -10.33 -3.11
N GLU A 38 6.35 -11.37 -2.34
CA GLU A 38 6.52 -12.77 -2.68
C GLU A 38 5.61 -13.27 -3.82
N VAL A 39 4.59 -12.49 -4.19
CA VAL A 39 3.69 -12.76 -5.34
C VAL A 39 3.64 -11.58 -6.31
N ALA A 40 4.52 -10.60 -6.12
CA ALA A 40 4.62 -9.43 -6.97
C ALA A 40 5.73 -9.56 -8.02
N ARG A 41 5.68 -8.69 -9.01
CA ARG A 41 6.67 -8.57 -10.09
C ARG A 41 7.58 -7.36 -9.96
N GLY A 42 7.74 -6.84 -8.74
CA GLY A 42 8.43 -5.60 -8.45
C GLY A 42 9.56 -5.79 -7.44
N ALA A 43 10.65 -5.07 -7.64
CA ALA A 43 11.74 -4.91 -6.69
C ALA A 43 11.97 -3.41 -6.45
N LEU A 44 11.82 -2.96 -5.22
CA LEU A 44 12.18 -1.59 -4.84
C LEU A 44 13.54 -1.59 -4.14
N ILE A 45 14.52 -0.89 -4.72
CA ILE A 45 15.90 -0.92 -4.26
C ILE A 45 16.37 0.51 -4.00
N ILE A 46 17.02 0.75 -2.85
CA ILE A 46 17.65 2.03 -2.55
C ILE A 46 18.98 2.07 -3.32
N GLU A 47 19.05 2.91 -4.35
CA GLU A 47 20.28 3.11 -5.13
C GLU A 47 21.10 4.25 -4.50
N LYS A 48 22.13 3.89 -3.74
CA LYS A 48 22.98 4.85 -3.01
C LYS A 48 23.61 5.92 -3.91
N THR A 49 23.93 5.58 -5.16
CA THR A 49 24.55 6.50 -6.12
C THR A 49 23.57 7.51 -6.70
N ALA A 50 22.29 7.14 -6.83
CA ALA A 50 21.23 8.03 -7.30
C ALA A 50 20.53 8.79 -6.16
N GLY A 51 20.78 8.41 -4.90
CA GLY A 51 20.13 9.01 -3.73
C GLY A 51 18.62 8.74 -3.67
N ALA A 52 18.12 7.76 -4.42
CA ALA A 52 16.68 7.53 -4.61
C ALA A 52 16.33 6.04 -4.52
N LYS A 53 15.06 5.77 -4.21
CA LYS A 53 14.46 4.44 -4.28
C LYS A 53 14.07 4.16 -5.73
N VAL A 54 14.69 3.16 -6.34
CA VAL A 54 14.44 2.74 -7.73
C VAL A 54 13.43 1.60 -7.74
N ALA A 55 12.37 1.76 -8.53
CA ALA A 55 11.39 0.71 -8.78
C ALA A 55 11.72 -0.05 -10.07
N ILE A 56 12.01 -1.34 -9.96
CA ILE A 56 12.21 -2.26 -11.08
C ILE A 56 11.00 -3.19 -11.13
N VAL A 57 10.30 -3.23 -12.26
CA VAL A 57 9.07 -4.03 -12.39
C VAL A 57 9.12 -4.81 -13.68
N GLY A 58 8.97 -6.12 -13.63
CA GLY A 58 9.01 -6.95 -14.84
C GLY A 58 8.58 -8.38 -14.57
N PRO A 59 8.00 -9.08 -15.56
CA PRO A 59 7.49 -10.45 -15.39
C PRO A 59 8.58 -11.45 -14.97
N ALA A 60 9.85 -11.18 -15.30
CA ALA A 60 10.98 -11.99 -14.90
C ALA A 60 11.25 -11.96 -13.38
N LEU A 61 10.67 -11.00 -12.64
CA LEU A 61 10.87 -10.85 -11.20
C LEU A 61 9.92 -11.67 -10.32
N TYR A 62 8.93 -12.36 -10.91
CA TYR A 62 8.09 -13.24 -10.11
C TYR A 62 8.93 -14.33 -9.45
N PRO A 63 8.76 -14.56 -8.14
CA PRO A 63 9.33 -15.73 -7.49
C PRO A 63 8.86 -17.01 -8.18
N SER A 64 9.75 -18.00 -8.28
CA SER A 64 9.42 -19.31 -8.84
C SER A 64 8.51 -20.12 -7.91
N ILE A 65 8.71 -19.95 -6.60
CA ILE A 65 7.92 -20.58 -5.54
C ILE A 65 7.71 -19.57 -4.43
N THR A 66 6.49 -19.52 -3.92
CA THR A 66 6.12 -18.76 -2.72
C THR A 66 5.73 -19.72 -1.61
N ILE A 67 6.33 -19.58 -0.44
CA ILE A 67 5.96 -20.31 0.78
C ILE A 67 5.30 -19.31 1.73
N ALA A 68 3.99 -19.46 1.87
CA ALA A 68 3.14 -18.65 2.73
C ALA A 68 2.71 -19.49 3.94
N ASP A 69 3.56 -19.50 4.96
CA ASP A 69 3.31 -20.20 6.22
C ASP A 69 3.01 -19.19 7.35
N PRO A 70 1.75 -19.10 7.84
CA PRO A 70 1.39 -18.13 8.86
C PRO A 70 2.09 -18.37 10.20
N GLU A 71 2.62 -19.57 10.48
CA GLU A 71 3.40 -19.83 11.69
C GLU A 71 4.66 -18.96 11.76
N LEU A 72 5.24 -18.62 10.60
CA LEU A 72 6.40 -17.74 10.50
C LEU A 72 6.12 -16.27 10.85
N THR A 73 4.85 -15.93 11.08
CA THR A 73 4.41 -14.57 11.45
C THR A 73 3.99 -14.45 12.91
N LEU A 74 3.90 -15.54 13.67
CA LEU A 74 3.37 -15.55 15.04
C LEU A 74 4.14 -14.60 15.97
N ASN A 75 5.47 -14.54 15.80
CA ASN A 75 6.36 -13.70 16.60
C ASN A 75 6.48 -12.25 16.10
N LEU A 76 5.74 -11.84 15.07
CA LEU A 76 5.77 -10.47 14.59
C LEU A 76 5.19 -9.53 15.67
N PRO A 77 5.97 -8.54 16.17
CA PRO A 77 5.51 -7.64 17.22
C PRO A 77 4.22 -6.91 16.83
N PRO A 78 3.34 -6.57 17.79
CA PRO A 78 2.06 -5.90 17.48
C PRO A 78 2.21 -4.65 16.62
N LYS A 79 3.21 -3.80 16.89
CA LYS A 79 3.47 -2.59 16.09
C LYS A 79 3.79 -2.90 14.62
N LEU A 80 4.57 -3.96 14.35
CA LEU A 80 4.85 -4.39 12.98
C LEU A 80 3.63 -5.05 12.35
N THR A 81 2.88 -5.88 13.10
CA THR A 81 1.61 -6.45 12.63
C THR A 81 0.61 -5.39 12.19
N ALA A 82 0.46 -4.31 12.98
CA ALA A 82 -0.39 -3.18 12.63
C ALA A 82 0.08 -2.48 11.35
N GLY A 83 1.37 -2.12 11.28
CA GLY A 83 1.93 -1.45 10.12
C GLY A 83 1.83 -2.28 8.85
N THR A 84 2.27 -3.55 8.87
CA THR A 84 2.22 -4.41 7.68
C THR A 84 0.79 -4.77 7.31
N GLY A 85 -0.10 -5.00 8.27
CA GLY A 85 -1.49 -5.29 7.95
C GLY A 85 -2.23 -4.11 7.33
N MET A 86 -1.93 -2.87 7.75
CA MET A 86 -2.45 -1.67 7.10
C MET A 86 -1.85 -1.45 5.70
N ASP A 87 -0.62 -1.92 5.47
CA ASP A 87 -0.01 -1.97 4.13
C ASP A 87 -0.84 -2.85 3.18
N ALA A 88 -1.10 -4.10 3.60
CA ALA A 88 -1.91 -5.05 2.84
C ALA A 88 -3.33 -4.50 2.58
N LEU A 89 -3.95 -3.90 3.59
CA LEU A 89 -5.26 -3.28 3.43
C LEU A 89 -5.22 -2.11 2.43
N THR A 90 -4.20 -1.27 2.51
CA THR A 90 -3.99 -0.15 1.57
C THR A 90 -3.83 -0.66 0.14
N HIS A 91 -3.04 -1.71 -0.08
CA HIS A 91 -2.89 -2.33 -1.41
C HIS A 91 -4.25 -2.70 -2.00
N CYS A 92 -5.03 -3.51 -1.27
CA CYS A 92 -6.33 -3.94 -1.75
C CYS A 92 -7.30 -2.78 -2.01
N ILE A 93 -7.28 -1.74 -1.17
CA ILE A 93 -8.14 -0.56 -1.36
C ILE A 93 -7.73 0.23 -2.61
N GLU A 94 -6.45 0.59 -2.73
CA GLU A 94 -5.98 1.39 -3.86
C GLU A 94 -6.10 0.63 -5.18
N GLU A 95 -5.84 -0.67 -5.17
CA GLU A 95 -6.10 -1.54 -6.31
C GLU A 95 -7.56 -1.49 -6.70
N TYR A 96 -8.50 -1.69 -5.77
CA TYR A 96 -9.92 -1.65 -6.12
C TYR A 96 -10.36 -0.28 -6.67
N LEU A 97 -9.81 0.80 -6.13
CA LEU A 97 -10.12 2.17 -6.56
C LEU A 97 -9.43 2.57 -7.87
N SER A 98 -8.32 1.94 -8.25
CA SER A 98 -7.62 2.24 -9.51
C SER A 98 -8.55 2.16 -10.73
N PRO A 99 -8.43 3.07 -11.71
CA PRO A 99 -9.25 3.08 -12.91
C PRO A 99 -8.87 1.96 -13.91
N THR A 100 -7.71 1.33 -13.77
CA THR A 100 -7.25 0.25 -14.67
C THR A 100 -8.24 -0.93 -14.68
N TYR A 101 -8.70 -1.36 -15.85
CA TYR A 101 -9.67 -2.46 -15.94
C TYR A 101 -9.02 -3.82 -15.71
N ASN A 102 -9.36 -4.47 -14.60
CA ASN A 102 -9.03 -5.87 -14.29
C ASN A 102 -10.05 -6.43 -13.28
N PRO A 103 -11.12 -7.10 -13.73
CA PRO A 103 -12.20 -7.55 -12.85
C PRO A 103 -11.78 -8.69 -11.91
N ILE A 104 -10.79 -9.51 -12.30
CA ILE A 104 -10.25 -10.58 -11.45
C ILE A 104 -9.60 -9.95 -10.22
N VAL A 105 -8.69 -9.00 -10.44
CA VAL A 105 -8.02 -8.28 -9.35
C VAL A 105 -9.00 -7.45 -8.52
N ALA A 106 -10.01 -6.83 -9.14
CA ALA A 106 -11.02 -6.09 -8.39
C ALA A 106 -11.80 -7.00 -7.41
N GLY A 107 -12.08 -8.25 -7.80
CA GLY A 107 -12.70 -9.25 -6.92
C GLY A 107 -11.78 -9.67 -5.78
N THR A 108 -10.52 -10.00 -6.08
CA THR A 108 -9.55 -10.41 -5.04
C THR A 108 -9.21 -9.28 -4.08
N ALA A 109 -9.20 -8.03 -4.54
CA ALA A 109 -9.00 -6.85 -3.71
C ALA A 109 -10.12 -6.71 -2.66
N LEU A 110 -11.39 -6.89 -3.04
CA LEU A 110 -12.50 -6.87 -2.09
C LEU A 110 -12.39 -8.02 -1.07
N GLU A 111 -11.95 -9.20 -1.50
CA GLU A 111 -11.69 -10.31 -0.59
C GLU A 111 -10.55 -10.00 0.39
N GLY A 112 -9.48 -9.36 -0.07
CA GLY A 112 -8.40 -8.88 0.79
C GLY A 112 -8.88 -7.87 1.84
N VAL A 113 -9.73 -6.91 1.45
CA VAL A 113 -10.38 -5.98 2.40
C VAL A 113 -11.20 -6.73 3.44
N ARG A 114 -11.97 -7.75 3.03
CA ARG A 114 -12.78 -8.58 3.92
C ARG A 114 -11.93 -9.34 4.94
N LEU A 115 -10.85 -9.98 4.49
CA LEU A 115 -9.91 -10.71 5.35
C LEU A 115 -9.22 -9.75 6.35
N CYS A 116 -8.73 -8.60 5.87
CA CYS A 116 -8.15 -7.57 6.74
C CYS A 116 -9.15 -7.09 7.80
N ALA A 117 -10.40 -6.79 7.41
CA ALA A 117 -11.42 -6.32 8.33
C ALA A 117 -11.79 -7.36 9.40
N LYS A 118 -11.83 -8.64 9.01
CA LYS A 118 -12.08 -9.76 9.93
C LYS A 118 -10.94 -9.96 10.92
N SER A 119 -9.69 -9.81 10.50
CA SER A 119 -8.56 -10.45 11.18
C SER A 119 -7.41 -9.53 11.60
N LEU A 120 -7.24 -8.33 11.04
CA LEU A 120 -6.10 -7.46 11.37
C LEU A 120 -6.08 -7.09 12.86
N LYS A 121 -7.21 -6.61 13.39
CA LYS A 121 -7.32 -6.26 14.81
C LYS A 121 -7.08 -7.47 15.73
N ARG A 122 -7.56 -8.66 15.34
CA ARG A 122 -7.35 -9.90 16.08
C ARG A 122 -5.87 -10.28 16.12
N ALA A 123 -5.20 -10.27 14.97
CA ALA A 123 -3.76 -10.56 14.87
C ALA A 123 -2.89 -9.53 15.63
N PHE A 124 -3.33 -8.27 15.69
CA PHE A 124 -2.68 -7.23 16.47
C PHE A 124 -2.84 -7.45 17.99
N GLN A 125 -4.03 -7.79 18.45
CA GLN A 125 -4.34 -7.99 19.88
C GLN A 125 -3.79 -9.31 20.42
N ASP A 126 -3.80 -10.36 19.60
CA ASP A 126 -3.31 -11.69 19.91
C ASP A 126 -2.46 -12.20 18.75
N GLY A 127 -1.13 -12.01 18.87
CA GLY A 127 -0.18 -12.44 17.86
C GLY A 127 -0.10 -13.96 17.68
N GLY A 128 -0.60 -14.74 18.64
CA GLY A 128 -0.70 -16.20 18.59
C GLY A 128 -1.94 -16.71 17.86
N ASN A 129 -2.85 -15.82 17.42
CA ASN A 129 -4.06 -16.20 16.71
C ASN A 129 -3.75 -16.66 15.27
N LEU A 130 -3.50 -17.95 15.10
CA LEU A 130 -3.07 -18.54 13.83
C LEU A 130 -4.08 -18.31 12.69
N GLU A 131 -5.38 -18.35 12.97
CA GLU A 131 -6.43 -18.07 11.98
C GLU A 131 -6.34 -16.61 11.49
N ALA A 132 -6.17 -15.66 12.41
CA ALA A 132 -6.03 -14.25 12.04
C ALA A 132 -4.73 -14.00 11.28
N ARG A 133 -3.63 -14.68 11.64
CA ARG A 133 -2.35 -14.63 10.89
C ARG A 133 -2.52 -15.17 9.47
N ALA A 134 -3.21 -16.30 9.30
CA ALA A 134 -3.49 -16.89 8.01
C ALA A 134 -4.32 -15.96 7.11
N ASP A 135 -5.40 -15.38 7.65
CA ASP A 135 -6.23 -14.41 6.94
C ASP A 135 -5.41 -13.19 6.49
N MET A 136 -4.55 -12.65 7.37
CA MET A 136 -3.70 -11.50 7.03
C MET A 136 -2.62 -11.83 5.99
N MET A 137 -2.04 -13.02 6.05
CA MET A 137 -1.08 -13.48 5.04
C MET A 137 -1.75 -13.60 3.67
N MET A 138 -2.95 -14.19 3.60
CA MET A 138 -3.72 -14.25 2.36
C MET A 138 -4.11 -12.86 1.86
N ALA A 139 -4.57 -11.96 2.73
CA ALA A 139 -4.89 -10.59 2.34
C ALA A 139 -3.67 -9.86 1.73
N SER A 140 -2.49 -10.02 2.33
CA SER A 140 -1.24 -9.47 1.81
C SER A 140 -0.89 -10.03 0.43
N MET A 141 -1.04 -11.33 0.21
CA MET A 141 -0.81 -11.94 -1.10
C MET A 141 -1.82 -11.47 -2.15
N LEU A 142 -3.11 -11.36 -1.79
CA LEU A 142 -4.15 -10.85 -2.69
C LEU A 142 -3.86 -9.41 -3.13
N GLY A 143 -3.36 -8.57 -2.21
CA GLY A 143 -2.81 -7.25 -2.55
C GLY A 143 -1.59 -7.38 -3.47
N GLY A 144 -0.57 -8.16 -3.13
CA GLY A 144 0.62 -8.29 -3.99
C GLY A 144 0.34 -8.72 -5.43
N MET A 145 -0.64 -9.60 -5.65
CA MET A 145 -1.10 -10.03 -6.98
C MET A 145 -1.81 -8.91 -7.76
N GLY A 146 -2.40 -7.94 -7.06
CA GLY A 146 -3.22 -6.88 -7.61
C GLY A 146 -2.46 -5.67 -8.14
N PHE A 147 -1.14 -5.56 -7.89
CA PHE A 147 -0.30 -4.46 -8.38
C PHE A 147 -0.35 -4.22 -9.90
N THR A 148 -0.82 -5.21 -10.68
CA THR A 148 -1.09 -5.04 -12.11
C THR A 148 -2.19 -4.02 -12.43
N LYS A 149 -3.13 -3.80 -11.51
CA LYS A 149 -4.15 -2.74 -11.60
C LYS A 149 -3.57 -1.37 -11.21
N GLY A 150 -2.43 -1.36 -10.52
CA GLY A 150 -1.79 -0.16 -9.97
C GLY A 150 -2.34 0.23 -8.61
N LEU A 151 -1.63 1.14 -7.95
CA LEU A 151 -1.95 1.70 -6.64
C LEU A 151 -2.44 3.14 -6.81
N GLY A 152 -2.27 4.01 -5.80
CA GLY A 152 -2.74 5.38 -5.89
C GLY A 152 -1.96 6.40 -5.07
N VAL A 153 -2.68 7.42 -4.61
CA VAL A 153 -2.13 8.60 -3.93
C VAL A 153 -1.49 8.24 -2.58
N VAL A 154 -1.93 7.18 -1.88
CA VAL A 154 -1.33 6.76 -0.60
C VAL A 154 0.12 6.35 -0.83
N HIS A 155 0.38 5.48 -1.80
CA HIS A 155 1.74 5.06 -2.15
C HIS A 155 2.56 6.19 -2.77
N SER A 156 1.90 7.06 -3.55
CA SER A 156 2.56 8.24 -4.15
C SER A 156 3.05 9.23 -3.08
N LEU A 157 2.37 9.31 -1.93
CA LEU A 157 2.80 10.08 -0.77
C LEU A 157 3.85 9.33 0.07
N SER A 158 3.64 8.04 0.32
CA SER A 158 4.45 7.28 1.27
C SER A 158 5.85 6.94 0.75
N HIS A 159 6.03 6.79 -0.56
CA HIS A 159 7.35 6.55 -1.16
C HIS A 159 8.31 7.74 -0.92
N PRO A 160 7.97 8.99 -1.27
CA PRO A 160 8.79 10.15 -0.93
C PRO A 160 9.00 10.34 0.57
N VAL A 161 7.95 10.18 1.38
CA VAL A 161 8.08 10.28 2.84
C VAL A 161 9.10 9.29 3.38
N GLY A 162 9.01 8.02 2.98
CA GLY A 162 9.97 7.01 3.39
C GLY A 162 11.39 7.26 2.87
N ALA A 163 11.55 7.97 1.75
CA ALA A 163 12.86 8.32 1.20
C ALA A 163 13.51 9.52 1.90
N VAL A 164 12.73 10.56 2.23
CA VAL A 164 13.23 11.83 2.78
C VAL A 164 13.32 11.80 4.30
N ILE A 165 12.29 11.30 5.00
CA ILE A 165 12.23 11.31 6.48
C ILE A 165 12.29 9.91 7.10
N GLY A 166 12.24 8.85 6.28
CA GLY A 166 12.24 7.47 6.76
C GLY A 166 10.90 7.06 7.39
N GLY A 167 10.95 6.04 8.25
CA GLY A 167 9.77 5.46 8.90
C GLY A 167 9.32 4.13 8.28
N HIS A 168 8.43 3.43 8.99
CA HIS A 168 7.93 2.14 8.54
C HIS A 168 6.86 2.33 7.45
N HIS A 169 7.08 1.79 6.26
CA HIS A 169 6.25 2.02 5.07
C HIS A 169 4.75 1.80 5.30
N GLY A 170 4.35 0.63 5.81
CA GLY A 170 2.95 0.33 6.07
C GLY A 170 2.30 1.24 7.12
N THR A 171 3.10 1.78 8.06
CA THR A 171 2.59 2.76 9.04
C THR A 171 2.38 4.12 8.39
N ILE A 172 3.25 4.53 7.46
CA ILE A 172 3.08 5.76 6.68
C ILE A 172 1.84 5.63 5.77
N ASN A 173 1.65 4.49 5.11
CA ASN A 173 0.45 4.19 4.33
C ASN A 173 -0.81 4.32 5.20
N ALA A 174 -0.79 3.74 6.41
CA ALA A 174 -1.89 3.82 7.35
C ALA A 174 -2.25 5.27 7.73
N ILE A 175 -1.24 6.13 7.97
CA ILE A 175 -1.42 7.55 8.31
C ILE A 175 -2.17 8.29 7.19
N PHE A 176 -1.75 8.09 5.93
CA PHE A 176 -2.34 8.82 4.80
C PHE A 176 -3.66 8.25 4.29
N LEU A 177 -3.98 7.00 4.58
CA LEU A 177 -5.12 6.30 3.99
C LEU A 177 -6.47 7.05 4.19
N PRO A 178 -6.83 7.52 5.40
CA PRO A 178 -8.10 8.25 5.58
C PRO A 178 -8.23 9.49 4.70
N ALA A 179 -7.22 10.38 4.71
CA ALA A 179 -7.24 11.61 3.94
C ALA A 179 -7.18 11.36 2.42
N SER A 180 -6.48 10.30 2.01
CA SER A 180 -6.41 9.86 0.61
C SER A 180 -7.77 9.35 0.12
N LEU A 181 -8.50 8.62 0.96
CA LEU A 181 -9.86 8.17 0.64
C LEU A 181 -10.84 9.34 0.57
N GLN A 182 -10.72 10.31 1.48
CA GLN A 182 -11.50 11.55 1.42
C GLN A 182 -11.25 12.31 0.11
N PHE A 183 -9.98 12.44 -0.30
CA PHE A 183 -9.61 13.08 -1.55
C PHE A 183 -10.22 12.37 -2.78
N ASN A 184 -10.22 11.04 -2.76
CA ASN A 184 -10.71 10.19 -3.87
C ASN A 184 -12.23 9.94 -3.86
N GLN A 185 -12.97 10.38 -2.83
CA GLN A 185 -14.35 9.96 -2.60
C GLN A 185 -15.28 10.28 -3.78
N ASP A 186 -15.17 11.48 -4.35
CA ASP A 186 -16.08 11.95 -5.40
C ASP A 186 -15.85 11.18 -6.71
N ALA A 187 -14.58 10.94 -7.04
CA ALA A 187 -14.17 10.20 -8.24
C ALA A 187 -14.52 8.70 -8.16
N SER A 188 -14.76 8.17 -6.96
CA SER A 188 -14.99 6.74 -6.72
C SER A 188 -16.27 6.43 -5.93
N SER A 189 -17.21 7.36 -5.84
CA SER A 189 -18.40 7.27 -4.98
C SER A 189 -19.20 5.97 -5.14
N SER A 190 -19.34 5.48 -6.38
CA SER A 190 -20.04 4.23 -6.69
C SER A 190 -19.31 2.97 -6.19
N ARG A 191 -17.99 3.04 -5.97
CA ARG A 191 -17.13 1.93 -5.53
C ARG A 191 -17.09 1.79 -4.00
N PHE A 192 -17.31 2.87 -3.25
CA PHE A 192 -17.23 2.82 -1.78
C PHE A 192 -18.27 1.91 -1.13
N ARG A 193 -19.43 1.67 -1.77
CA ARG A 193 -20.41 0.69 -1.26
C ARG A 193 -19.79 -0.70 -1.14
N ALA A 194 -19.08 -1.16 -2.16
CA ALA A 194 -18.48 -2.49 -2.17
C ALA A 194 -17.34 -2.60 -1.14
N LEU A 195 -16.52 -1.56 -0.97
CA LEU A 195 -15.49 -1.51 0.07
C LEU A 195 -16.10 -1.56 1.48
N ALA A 196 -17.15 -0.76 1.72
CA ALA A 196 -17.86 -0.76 3.00
C ALA A 196 -18.49 -2.13 3.31
N GLN A 197 -19.13 -2.76 2.33
CA GLN A 197 -19.69 -4.11 2.46
C GLN A 197 -18.59 -5.16 2.72
N ALA A 198 -17.47 -5.10 2.00
CA ALA A 198 -16.33 -5.99 2.22
C ALA A 198 -15.78 -5.84 3.65
N ALA A 199 -15.73 -4.62 4.18
CA ALA A 199 -15.36 -4.36 5.57
C ALA A 199 -16.44 -4.74 6.61
N GLY A 200 -17.57 -5.31 6.19
CA GLY A 200 -18.65 -5.75 7.08
C GLY A 200 -19.53 -4.62 7.60
N LEU A 201 -19.54 -3.46 6.93
CA LEU A 201 -20.39 -2.32 7.32
C LEU A 201 -21.79 -2.46 6.72
N ALA A 202 -22.81 -2.21 7.54
CA ALA A 202 -24.21 -2.15 7.12
C ALA A 202 -24.49 -0.83 6.39
N VAL A 203 -24.33 -0.84 5.07
CA VAL A 203 -24.54 0.32 4.18
C VAL A 203 -25.56 0.01 3.07
N GLU A 204 -26.41 -0.99 3.29
CA GLU A 204 -27.49 -1.34 2.39
C GLU A 204 -28.37 -0.11 2.15
N ASN A 205 -28.69 0.15 0.89
CA ASN A 205 -29.54 1.28 0.45
C ASN A 205 -29.00 2.70 0.75
N GLN A 206 -27.79 2.84 1.32
CA GLN A 206 -27.15 4.16 1.52
C GLN A 206 -26.63 4.74 0.20
N PRO A 207 -26.62 6.07 0.01
CA PRO A 207 -25.96 6.68 -1.16
C PRO A 207 -24.43 6.50 -1.12
N GLY A 208 -23.77 6.63 -2.27
CA GLY A 208 -22.32 6.41 -2.39
C GLY A 208 -21.47 7.26 -1.45
N GLU A 209 -21.84 8.53 -1.26
CA GLU A 209 -21.20 9.46 -0.30
C GLU A 209 -21.31 8.96 1.15
N ALA A 210 -22.49 8.50 1.58
CA ALA A 210 -22.67 7.94 2.91
C ALA A 210 -21.88 6.63 3.10
N CYS A 211 -21.78 5.79 2.05
CA CYS A 211 -20.91 4.62 2.06
C CYS A 211 -19.44 5.01 2.21
N ALA A 212 -19.01 6.07 1.52
CA ALA A 212 -17.63 6.58 1.59
C ALA A 212 -17.31 7.07 3.00
N GLN A 213 -18.17 7.92 3.56
CA GLN A 213 -18.01 8.44 4.92
C GLN A 213 -17.98 7.31 5.97
N ALA A 214 -18.83 6.30 5.83
CA ALA A 214 -18.84 5.13 6.71
C ALA A 214 -17.53 4.34 6.63
N PHE A 215 -17.02 4.11 5.41
CA PHE A 215 -15.77 3.38 5.19
C PHE A 215 -14.55 4.16 5.69
N ILE A 216 -14.47 5.46 5.41
CA ILE A 216 -13.40 6.34 5.92
C ILE A 216 -13.39 6.34 7.45
N GLY A 217 -14.55 6.53 8.08
CA GLY A 217 -14.66 6.47 9.54
C GLY A 217 -14.32 5.09 10.13
N TYR A 218 -14.53 4.00 9.38
CA TYR A 218 -14.05 2.68 9.75
C TYR A 218 -12.51 2.59 9.72
N ILE A 219 -11.85 3.09 8.68
CA ILE A 219 -10.39 3.14 8.59
C ILE A 219 -9.79 3.98 9.72
N GLU A 220 -10.37 5.14 10.04
CA GLU A 220 -9.92 5.98 11.16
C GLU A 220 -10.00 5.25 12.51
N LYS A 221 -11.12 4.58 12.77
CA LYS A 221 -11.30 3.77 13.99
C LYS A 221 -10.35 2.58 14.03
N LEU A 222 -10.08 1.95 12.88
CA LEU A 222 -9.13 0.86 12.77
C LEU A 222 -7.72 1.35 13.10
N ASN A 223 -7.25 2.45 12.49
CA ASN A 223 -5.97 3.09 12.81
C ASN A 223 -5.82 3.37 14.31
N GLN A 224 -6.83 3.97 14.93
CA GLN A 224 -6.83 4.23 16.38
C GLN A 224 -6.71 2.93 17.19
N SER A 225 -7.47 1.90 16.81
CA SER A 225 -7.45 0.60 17.52
C SER A 225 -6.15 -0.17 17.39
N LEU A 226 -5.37 0.11 16.33
CA LEU A 226 -4.07 -0.47 16.03
C LEU A 226 -2.90 0.38 16.56
N ALA A 227 -3.19 1.46 17.29
CA ALA A 227 -2.21 2.43 17.77
C ALA A 227 -1.30 2.99 16.64
N ILE A 228 -1.87 3.17 15.45
CA ILE A 228 -1.20 3.89 14.36
C ILE A 228 -1.03 5.35 14.79
N PRO A 229 0.17 5.95 14.65
CA PRO A 229 0.38 7.37 14.89
C PRO A 229 -0.60 8.23 14.08
N ARG A 230 -1.00 9.40 14.58
CA ARG A 230 -1.94 10.27 13.87
C ARG A 230 -1.31 10.98 12.66
N ASP A 231 -0.02 11.25 12.74
CA ASP A 231 0.69 12.11 11.80
C ASP A 231 2.18 11.74 11.74
N LEU A 232 2.93 12.42 10.87
CA LEU A 232 4.35 12.16 10.62
C LEU A 232 5.30 12.77 11.67
N SER A 233 4.78 13.42 12.72
CA SER A 233 5.64 14.00 13.78
C SER A 233 6.52 12.97 14.47
N VAL A 234 6.05 11.73 14.56
CA VAL A 234 6.80 10.60 15.13
C VAL A 234 8.06 10.25 14.34
N TYR A 235 8.19 10.76 13.11
CA TYR A 235 9.35 10.61 12.24
C TYR A 235 10.12 11.92 12.04
N GLY A 236 9.76 12.98 12.76
CA GLY A 236 10.46 14.28 12.69
C GLY A 236 10.18 15.08 11.42
N ALA A 237 9.04 14.85 10.76
CA ALA A 237 8.65 15.61 9.57
C ALA A 237 8.55 17.12 9.86
N THR A 238 9.17 17.95 9.03
CA THR A 238 9.06 19.41 9.08
C THR A 238 8.36 19.94 7.84
N ARG A 239 7.92 21.20 7.88
CA ARG A 239 7.33 21.86 6.70
C ARG A 239 8.32 21.95 5.54
N ASP A 240 9.61 22.12 5.84
CA ASP A 240 10.66 22.19 4.81
C ASP A 240 10.79 20.87 4.05
N SER A 241 10.55 19.72 4.72
CA SER A 241 10.56 18.40 4.07
C SER A 241 9.44 18.24 3.03
N ILE A 242 8.35 19.02 3.10
CA ILE A 242 7.22 18.95 2.18
C ILE A 242 7.63 19.38 0.77
N GLU A 243 8.38 20.48 0.65
CA GLU A 243 8.77 21.04 -0.64
C GLU A 243 9.63 20.06 -1.45
N GLU A 244 10.49 19.32 -0.77
CA GLU A 244 11.33 18.29 -1.37
C GLU A 244 10.51 17.09 -1.88
N MET A 245 9.45 16.71 -1.14
CA MET A 245 8.61 15.54 -1.46
C MET A 245 7.66 15.77 -2.64
N ILE A 246 7.12 16.98 -2.84
CA ILE A 246 6.11 17.25 -3.89
C ILE A 246 6.55 16.80 -5.29
N PRO A 247 7.73 17.17 -5.83
CA PRO A 247 8.15 16.70 -7.15
C PRO A 247 8.33 15.17 -7.20
N MET A 248 8.72 14.55 -6.09
CA MET A 248 8.84 13.09 -5.99
C MET A 248 7.47 12.41 -6.02
N CYS A 249 6.47 12.96 -5.32
CA CYS A 249 5.09 12.46 -5.35
C CYS A 249 4.51 12.50 -6.77
N LEU A 250 4.73 13.61 -7.48
CA LEU A 250 4.26 13.78 -8.86
C LEU A 250 4.92 12.79 -9.83
N ALA A 251 6.22 12.50 -9.61
CA ALA A 251 7.00 11.59 -10.42
C ALA A 251 6.75 10.10 -10.10
N ASP A 252 6.14 9.79 -8.95
CA ASP A 252 5.90 8.43 -8.52
C ASP A 252 4.97 7.69 -9.51
N HIS A 253 5.30 6.42 -9.77
CA HIS A 253 4.56 5.61 -10.73
C HIS A 253 3.14 5.26 -10.28
N CYS A 254 2.87 5.19 -8.98
CA CYS A 254 1.55 4.92 -8.41
C CYS A 254 0.56 6.07 -8.68
N HIS A 255 1.06 7.30 -8.85
CA HIS A 255 0.23 8.49 -9.10
C HIS A 255 -0.60 8.32 -10.38
N LYS A 256 -0.04 7.69 -11.41
CA LYS A 256 -0.68 7.48 -12.72
C LYS A 256 -1.94 6.62 -12.67
N THR A 257 -2.13 5.86 -11.59
CA THR A 257 -3.28 4.97 -11.41
C THR A 257 -4.18 5.39 -10.26
N ASN A 258 -4.02 6.60 -9.73
CA ASN A 258 -4.99 7.15 -8.79
C ASN A 258 -6.29 7.54 -9.53
N PRO A 259 -7.50 7.27 -8.99
CA PRO A 259 -8.77 7.56 -9.68
C PRO A 259 -9.04 9.06 -9.88
N ARG A 260 -8.37 9.92 -9.12
CA ARG A 260 -8.41 11.38 -9.25
C ARG A 260 -7.00 11.90 -9.52
N GLU A 261 -6.84 12.74 -10.54
CA GLU A 261 -5.55 13.38 -10.79
C GLU A 261 -5.13 14.24 -9.60
N CYS A 262 -3.85 14.13 -9.18
CA CYS A 262 -3.30 14.88 -8.06
C CYS A 262 -2.43 16.01 -8.60
N THR A 263 -2.79 17.26 -8.30
CA THR A 263 -1.93 18.41 -8.57
C THR A 263 -0.84 18.53 -7.48
N ALA A 264 0.18 19.34 -7.75
CA ALA A 264 1.19 19.70 -6.75
C ALA A 264 0.56 20.28 -5.47
N ASN A 265 -0.52 21.07 -5.62
CA ASN A 265 -1.24 21.66 -4.50
C ASN A 265 -2.06 20.62 -3.70
N ASP A 266 -2.59 19.60 -4.37
CA ASP A 266 -3.26 18.48 -3.70
C ASP A 266 -2.27 17.69 -2.84
N PHE A 267 -1.10 17.34 -3.39
CA PHE A 267 -0.04 16.67 -2.62
C PHE A 267 0.43 17.50 -1.44
N ARG A 268 0.65 18.81 -1.64
CA ARG A 268 0.98 19.75 -0.56
C ARG A 268 -0.07 19.71 0.54
N THR A 269 -1.35 19.83 0.19
CA THR A 269 -2.47 19.84 1.15
C THR A 269 -2.51 18.53 1.94
N LEU A 270 -2.35 17.39 1.26
CA LEU A 270 -2.33 16.07 1.90
C LEU A 270 -1.14 15.88 2.84
N LEU A 271 0.06 16.39 2.48
CA LEU A 271 1.25 16.36 3.33
C LEU A 271 1.11 17.28 4.54
N GLU A 272 0.67 18.53 4.34
CA GLU A 272 0.49 19.52 5.40
C GLU A 272 -0.56 19.06 6.44
N ALA A 273 -1.58 18.32 6.02
CA ALA A 273 -2.58 17.76 6.94
C ALA A 273 -2.00 16.73 7.94
N HIS A 274 -0.80 16.19 7.69
CA HIS A 274 -0.15 15.16 8.53
C HIS A 274 1.21 15.60 9.06
N ILE A 275 1.48 16.91 9.07
CA ILE A 275 2.65 17.51 9.70
C ILE A 275 2.13 18.53 10.71
N PRO A 276 2.57 18.49 11.99
CA PRO A 276 2.07 19.42 12.99
C PRO A 276 2.24 20.88 12.56
N ALA A 277 1.21 21.69 12.78
CA ALA A 277 1.38 23.14 12.76
C ALA A 277 2.33 23.52 13.91
N GLN A 278 3.38 24.27 13.60
CA GLN A 278 4.24 24.90 14.61
C GLN A 278 3.49 26.00 15.35
#